data_AF-A0A7R9ZZ23-F1
#
_entry.id   AF-A0A7R9ZZ23-F1
#
_cell.length_a   1.000
_cell.length_b   1.000
_cell.length_c   1.000
_cell.angle_alpha   90.00
_cell.angle_beta   90.00
_cell.angle_gamma   90.00
#
_symmetry.space_group_name_H-M   'P 1'
#
loop_
_entity.id
_entity.type
_entity.pdbx_description
1 polymer ?
#
loop_
_entity_poly.entity_id
_entity_poly.type
_entity_poly.pdbx_seq_one_letter_code
_entity_poly.pdbx_strand_id
1 'polypeptide(L)'
;AGEASICEHKLMEDAPAAWEAVGEWDPFDQSLLGVAKCFDPCDWQVHTLKTFRQKQAGFEEAEVLRRWREDCHPVPQFRLRGAGPGGERRYDPYDQRQYTFAELLERYGGYYGRESTEQYWKGRCRIA
;
A
#
# COMPACT_ATOMS: atom_id res chain seq x y z
N ALA A 1 8.97 -16.44 -28.95
CA ALA A 1 7.80 -15.79 -28.34
C ALA A 1 7.77 -16.25 -26.89
N GLY A 2 8.24 -15.40 -25.97
CA GLY A 2 8.33 -15.72 -24.56
C GLY A 2 7.04 -15.32 -23.88
N GLU A 3 6.13 -16.27 -23.74
CA GLU A 3 4.98 -16.17 -22.85
C GLU A 3 5.47 -16.34 -21.42
N ALA A 4 5.38 -15.28 -20.63
CA ALA A 4 5.42 -15.35 -19.17
C ALA A 4 4.66 -14.15 -18.63
N SER A 5 3.32 -14.23 -18.69
CA SER A 5 2.51 -13.46 -17.77
C SER A 5 2.75 -14.02 -16.37
N ILE A 6 3.70 -13.42 -15.65
CA ILE A 6 4.04 -13.82 -14.26
C ILE A 6 2.88 -13.51 -13.28
N CYS A 7 1.79 -12.92 -13.78
CA CYS A 7 0.55 -12.69 -13.04
C CYS A 7 -0.56 -13.66 -13.50
N GLU A 8 -0.21 -14.86 -13.97
CA GLU A 8 -1.21 -15.89 -14.30
C GLU A 8 -2.11 -16.16 -13.09
N HIS A 9 -3.37 -15.72 -13.25
CA HIS A 9 -4.56 -16.26 -12.62
C HIS A 9 -4.48 -16.52 -11.10
N LYS A 10 -4.60 -15.46 -10.33
CA LYS A 10 -5.47 -15.52 -9.14
C LYS A 10 -6.49 -14.39 -9.19
N LEU A 11 -7.63 -14.77 -9.74
CA LEU A 11 -8.92 -14.09 -9.67
C LEU A 11 -9.06 -13.15 -8.47
N MET A 12 -9.11 -11.86 -8.79
CA MET A 12 -9.64 -10.77 -7.96
C MET A 12 -11.19 -10.88 -7.89
N GLU A 13 -11.73 -11.93 -7.27
CA GLU A 13 -13.20 -11.98 -7.04
C GLU A 13 -13.62 -11.28 -5.74
N ASP A 14 -12.67 -10.88 -4.88
CA ASP A 14 -12.95 -10.22 -3.58
C ASP A 14 -12.23 -8.86 -3.42
N ALA A 15 -12.08 -8.10 -4.50
CA ALA A 15 -11.67 -6.69 -4.35
C ALA A 15 -12.88 -5.89 -3.82
N PRO A 16 -12.81 -5.27 -2.62
CA PRO A 16 -13.95 -4.61 -2.02
C PRO A 16 -14.46 -3.47 -2.91
N ALA A 17 -15.78 -3.33 -2.98
CA ALA A 17 -16.57 -2.31 -3.70
C ALA A 17 -16.32 -0.85 -3.23
N ALA A 18 -15.09 -0.52 -2.83
CA ALA A 18 -14.68 0.81 -2.38
C ALA A 18 -14.25 1.74 -3.53
N TRP A 19 -14.32 1.28 -4.78
CA TRP A 19 -13.77 1.98 -5.95
C TRP A 19 -14.79 2.83 -6.72
N GLU A 20 -16.10 2.71 -6.49
CA GLU A 20 -17.11 3.56 -7.14
C GLU A 20 -17.22 4.99 -6.55
N ALA A 21 -16.47 5.29 -5.48
CA ALA A 21 -16.56 6.56 -4.76
C ALA A 21 -15.38 7.53 -5.02
N VAL A 22 -14.40 7.15 -5.84
CA VAL A 22 -13.33 8.06 -6.27
C VAL A 22 -13.77 8.72 -7.58
N GLY A 23 -13.88 10.06 -7.56
CA GLY A 23 -14.16 10.85 -8.76
C GLY A 23 -13.25 10.46 -9.91
N GLU A 24 -13.78 10.60 -11.13
CA GLU A 24 -13.22 10.16 -12.42
C GLU A 24 -11.68 10.21 -12.42
N TRP A 25 -11.08 9.05 -12.13
CA TRP A 25 -9.64 8.89 -12.21
C TRP A 25 -9.29 8.94 -13.70
N ASP A 26 -8.54 9.96 -14.10
CA ASP A 26 -7.97 10.01 -15.43
C ASP A 26 -6.60 9.32 -15.42
N PRO A 27 -6.46 8.09 -15.99
CA PRO A 27 -5.19 7.39 -16.11
C PRO A 27 -4.14 8.15 -16.94
N PHE A 28 -4.55 9.22 -17.62
CA PHE A 28 -3.73 10.00 -18.53
C PHE A 28 -3.24 11.33 -17.94
N ASP A 29 -3.61 11.65 -16.69
CA ASP A 29 -3.12 12.84 -16.01
C ASP A 29 -1.64 12.64 -15.61
N GLN A 30 -0.76 12.98 -16.55
CA GLN A 30 0.69 12.91 -16.38
C GLN A 30 1.18 13.80 -15.23
N SER A 31 0.39 14.77 -14.77
CA SER A 31 0.73 15.60 -13.61
C SER A 31 0.66 14.81 -12.30
N LEU A 32 -0.16 13.74 -12.24
CA LEU A 32 -0.30 12.89 -11.07
C LEU A 32 0.63 11.66 -11.10
N LEU A 33 1.12 11.24 -12.28
CA LEU A 33 2.00 10.07 -12.44
C LEU A 33 3.28 10.14 -11.58
N GLY A 34 3.78 11.34 -11.26
CA GLY A 34 4.97 11.51 -10.42
C GLY A 34 4.74 11.45 -8.90
N VAL A 35 3.50 11.66 -8.45
CA VAL A 35 3.14 11.83 -7.03
C VAL A 35 2.14 10.79 -6.52
N ALA A 36 1.40 10.15 -7.43
CA ALA A 36 0.47 9.10 -7.09
C ALA A 36 1.22 7.86 -6.59
N LYS A 37 0.73 7.35 -5.46
CA LYS A 37 1.11 6.03 -4.97
C LYS A 37 0.15 5.02 -5.57
N CYS A 38 0.67 3.90 -6.05
CA CYS A 38 -0.13 2.77 -6.51
C CYS A 38 0.29 1.50 -5.78
N PHE A 39 -0.68 0.65 -5.48
CA PHE A 39 -0.46 -0.69 -4.95
C PHE A 39 -0.13 -1.64 -6.11
N ASP A 40 0.99 -2.34 -6.01
CA ASP A 40 1.42 -3.40 -6.94
C ASP A 40 0.95 -4.77 -6.42
N PRO A 41 -0.02 -5.44 -7.06
CA PRO A 41 -0.51 -6.76 -6.65
C PRO A 41 0.56 -7.86 -6.74
N CYS A 42 1.66 -7.64 -7.47
CA CYS A 42 2.69 -8.65 -7.68
C CYS A 42 3.60 -8.81 -6.45
N ASP A 43 3.77 -7.75 -5.67
CA ASP A 43 4.60 -7.75 -4.47
C ASP A 43 3.87 -7.30 -3.21
N TRP A 44 2.58 -6.95 -3.34
CA TRP A 44 1.71 -6.45 -2.28
C TRP A 44 2.24 -5.19 -1.61
N GLN A 45 2.98 -4.35 -2.34
CA GLN A 45 3.55 -3.11 -1.82
C GLN A 45 3.02 -1.88 -2.54
N VAL A 46 3.12 -0.73 -1.85
CA VAL A 46 2.76 0.57 -2.40
C VAL A 46 4.01 1.24 -2.94
N HIS A 47 4.00 1.53 -4.23
CA HIS A 47 5.08 2.20 -4.94
C HIS A 47 4.67 3.61 -5.37
N THR A 48 5.66 4.42 -5.70
CA THR A 48 5.48 5.56 -6.61
C THR A 48 5.94 5.13 -8.00
N LEU A 49 5.53 5.82 -9.06
CA LEU A 49 6.00 5.46 -10.40
C LEU A 49 7.54 5.48 -10.48
N LYS A 50 8.18 6.40 -9.76
CA LYS A 50 9.63 6.50 -9.66
C LYS A 50 10.26 5.25 -9.05
N THR A 51 9.76 4.76 -7.92
CA THR A 51 10.30 3.57 -7.26
C THR A 51 9.99 2.30 -8.05
N PHE A 52 8.81 2.24 -8.69
CA PHE A 52 8.43 1.14 -9.57
C PHE A 52 9.36 1.06 -10.79
N ARG A 53 9.66 2.19 -11.44
CA ARG A 53 10.65 2.27 -12.53
C ARG A 53 12.03 1.76 -12.12
N GLN A 54 12.50 2.14 -10.93
CA GLN A 54 13.79 1.66 -10.42
C GLN A 54 13.79 0.15 -10.21
N LYS A 55 12.68 -0.41 -9.71
CA LYS A 55 12.52 -1.85 -9.53
C LYS A 55 12.47 -2.60 -10.85
N GLN A 56 11.89 -1.98 -11.89
CA GLN A 56 11.75 -2.54 -13.24
C GLN A 56 12.85 -2.06 -14.21
N ALA A 57 14.04 -1.68 -13.72
CA ALA A 57 15.11 -1.10 -14.54
C ALA A 57 15.64 -2.00 -15.68
N GLY A 58 15.21 -3.27 -15.75
CA GLY A 58 15.50 -4.21 -16.84
C GLY A 58 14.41 -4.30 -17.92
N PHE A 59 13.31 -3.57 -17.79
CA PHE A 59 12.19 -3.56 -18.73
C PHE A 59 12.15 -2.25 -19.53
N GLU A 60 11.57 -2.32 -20.73
CA GLU A 60 11.37 -1.14 -21.58
C GLU A 60 10.35 -0.18 -20.94
N GLU A 61 10.56 1.13 -21.08
CA GLU A 61 9.79 2.14 -20.34
C GLU A 61 8.28 2.08 -20.65
N ALA A 62 7.90 1.82 -21.91
CA ALA A 62 6.49 1.68 -22.25
C ALA A 62 5.85 0.46 -21.58
N GLU A 63 6.57 -0.65 -21.46
CA GLU A 63 6.08 -1.84 -20.73
C GLU A 63 5.92 -1.57 -19.23
N VAL A 64 6.87 -0.86 -18.62
CA VAL A 64 6.79 -0.45 -17.21
C VAL A 64 5.59 0.47 -16.99
N LEU A 65 5.37 1.42 -17.89
CA LEU A 65 4.21 2.33 -17.84
C LEU A 65 2.89 1.61 -18.07
N ARG A 66 2.85 0.61 -18.95
CA ARG A 66 1.67 -0.21 -19.20
C ARG A 66 1.28 -0.99 -17.95
N ARG A 67 2.24 -1.71 -17.36
CA ARG A 67 2.07 -2.46 -16.10
C ARG A 67 1.64 -1.56 -14.93
N TRP A 68 2.21 -0.36 -14.84
CA TRP A 68 1.79 0.61 -13.82
C TRP A 68 0.33 1.08 -13.98
N ARG A 69 -0.19 1.11 -15.21
CA ARG A 69 -1.57 1.55 -15.48
C ARG A 69 -2.59 0.41 -15.38
N GLU A 70 -2.22 -0.76 -15.89
CA GLU A 70 -3.11 -1.91 -16.01
C GLU A 70 -3.13 -2.74 -14.73
N ASP A 71 -1.97 -2.94 -14.10
CA ASP A 71 -1.83 -3.88 -12.98
C ASP A 71 -1.72 -3.15 -11.62
N CYS A 72 -1.20 -1.92 -11.59
CA CYS A 72 -1.08 -1.18 -10.33
C CYS A 72 -2.33 -0.33 -10.07
N HIS A 73 -2.89 -0.46 -8.86
CA HIS A 73 -4.10 0.27 -8.50
C HIS A 73 -3.73 1.55 -7.75
N PRO A 74 -4.24 2.73 -8.17
CA PRO A 74 -4.02 3.96 -7.42
C PRO A 74 -4.58 3.75 -6.01
N VAL A 75 -3.73 3.94 -5.00
CA VAL A 75 -4.25 4.05 -3.63
C VAL A 75 -4.86 5.44 -3.53
N PRO A 76 -6.19 5.59 -3.35
CA PRO A 76 -6.79 6.89 -3.20
C PRO A 76 -6.04 7.62 -2.09
N GLN A 77 -5.58 8.85 -2.35
CA GLN A 77 -4.96 9.70 -1.31
C GLN A 77 -5.86 9.86 -0.07
N PHE A 78 -7.15 9.47 -0.18
CA PHE A 78 -8.15 9.40 0.89
C PHE A 78 -7.96 8.29 1.95
N ARG A 79 -6.86 7.54 1.93
CA ARG A 79 -6.41 6.74 3.09
C ARG A 79 -5.14 7.27 3.76
N LEU A 80 -4.76 8.53 3.54
CA LEU A 80 -3.87 9.23 4.49
C LEU A 80 -4.65 9.84 5.66
N ARG A 81 -5.54 9.06 6.30
CA ARG A 81 -5.84 9.30 7.72
C ARG A 81 -4.77 8.58 8.54
N GLY A 82 -3.56 9.14 8.54
CA GLY A 82 -2.41 8.57 9.26
C GLY A 82 -1.05 9.13 8.85
N ALA A 83 -0.92 9.68 7.63
CA ALA A 83 0.30 10.38 7.22
C ALA A 83 0.17 11.89 7.44
N GLY A 84 0.09 12.29 8.71
CA GLY A 84 0.82 13.48 9.12
C GLY A 84 2.32 13.14 9.20
N PRO A 85 3.24 14.10 9.10
CA PRO A 85 4.68 13.90 9.23
C PRO A 85 5.12 13.60 10.69
N GLY A 86 4.51 12.60 11.34
CA GLY A 86 4.74 12.31 12.75
C GLY A 86 3.85 11.21 13.35
N GLY A 87 3.40 10.24 12.55
CA GLY A 87 2.77 9.04 13.12
C GLY A 87 3.82 8.27 13.92
N GLU A 88 3.82 8.44 15.24
CA GLU A 88 4.73 7.78 16.17
C GLU A 88 4.82 6.29 15.83
N ARG A 89 6.01 5.83 15.45
CA ARG A 89 6.26 4.40 15.24
C ARG A 89 6.85 3.83 16.52
N ARG A 90 6.30 2.70 16.95
CA ARG A 90 6.82 1.98 18.10
C ARG A 90 7.15 0.56 17.71
N TYR A 91 8.23 0.05 18.30
CA TYR A 91 8.68 -1.31 18.22
C TYR A 91 7.81 -2.20 19.10
N ASP A 92 7.18 -3.21 18.50
CA ASP A 92 6.45 -4.24 19.20
C ASP A 92 7.45 -5.31 19.74
N PRO A 93 7.53 -5.51 21.06
CA PRO A 93 8.43 -6.50 21.65
C PRO A 93 8.08 -7.95 21.29
N TYR A 94 6.85 -8.24 20.83
CA TYR A 94 6.41 -9.61 20.55
C TYR A 94 6.90 -10.12 19.20
N ASP A 95 6.74 -9.30 18.16
CA ASP A 95 7.09 -9.68 16.78
C ASP A 95 8.32 -8.97 16.25
N GLN A 96 8.92 -8.08 17.05
CA GLN A 96 10.13 -7.34 16.75
C GLN A 96 10.01 -6.42 15.52
N ARG A 97 8.79 -5.91 15.26
CA ARG A 97 8.52 -5.01 14.13
C ARG A 97 8.05 -3.64 14.60
N GLN A 98 8.22 -2.65 13.74
CA GLN A 98 7.75 -1.29 14.00
C GLN A 98 6.38 -1.08 13.37
N TYR A 99 5.42 -0.67 14.18
CA TYR A 99 4.08 -0.28 13.73
C TYR A 99 3.82 1.17 14.08
N THR A 100 2.86 1.77 13.41
CA THR A 100 2.08 2.92 13.90
C THR A 100 0.90 2.41 14.73
N PHE A 101 0.29 3.27 15.54
CA PHE A 101 -0.87 2.86 16.33
C PHE A 101 -2.03 2.35 15.47
N ALA A 102 -2.22 2.93 14.27
CA ALA A 102 -3.24 2.49 13.33
C ALA A 102 -2.96 1.06 12.82
N GLU A 103 -1.73 0.77 12.39
CA GLU A 103 -1.33 -0.57 11.92
C GLU A 103 -1.41 -1.60 13.05
N LEU A 104 -0.99 -1.23 14.26
CA LEU A 104 -1.12 -2.10 15.44
C LEU A 104 -2.59 -2.38 15.77
N LEU A 105 -3.46 -1.36 15.66
CA LEU A 105 -4.90 -1.49 15.88
C LEU A 105 -5.56 -2.40 14.84
N GLU A 106 -5.14 -2.38 13.58
CA GLU A 106 -5.64 -3.33 12.58
C GLU A 106 -5.21 -4.76 12.90
N ARG A 107 -4.00 -4.95 13.42
CA ARG A 107 -3.45 -6.27 13.73
C ARG A 107 -4.01 -6.88 15.01
N TYR A 108 -4.12 -6.08 16.07
CA TYR A 108 -4.49 -6.54 17.42
C TYR A 108 -5.90 -6.11 17.83
N GLY A 109 -6.45 -5.06 17.22
CA GLY A 109 -7.74 -4.50 17.60
C GLY A 109 -8.93 -5.43 17.34
N GLY A 110 -8.83 -6.35 16.38
CA GLY A 110 -9.83 -7.39 16.18
C GLY A 110 -9.87 -8.44 17.29
N TYR A 111 -8.75 -8.68 17.98
CA TYR A 111 -8.62 -9.70 19.02
C TYR A 111 -8.82 -9.15 20.43
N TYR A 112 -8.25 -7.97 20.70
CA TYR A 112 -8.20 -7.39 22.04
C TYR A 112 -9.07 -6.15 22.19
N GLY A 113 -9.63 -5.63 21.09
CA GLY A 113 -10.35 -4.38 21.07
C GLY A 113 -9.41 -3.17 21.08
N ARG A 114 -9.98 -2.00 20.75
CA ARG A 114 -9.21 -0.76 20.60
C ARG A 114 -8.53 -0.30 21.88
N GLU A 115 -9.23 -0.34 23.00
CA GLU A 115 -8.75 0.16 24.28
C GLU A 115 -7.58 -0.68 24.81
N SER A 116 -7.71 -2.01 24.77
CA SER A 116 -6.62 -2.92 25.14
C SER A 116 -5.40 -2.77 24.23
N THR A 117 -5.63 -2.58 22.93
CA THR A 117 -4.55 -2.36 21.96
C THR A 117 -3.84 -1.02 22.20
N GLU A 118 -4.57 0.02 22.62
CA GLU A 118 -3.99 1.30 23.00
C GLU A 118 -3.15 1.21 24.28
N GLN A 119 -3.63 0.46 25.28
CA GLN A 119 -2.86 0.19 26.49
C GLN A 119 -1.59 -0.60 26.18
N TYR A 120 -1.67 -1.58 25.28
CA TYR A 120 -0.52 -2.32 24.79
C TYR A 120 0.49 -1.42 24.09
N TRP A 121 0.02 -0.60 23.14
CA TRP A 121 0.83 0.39 22.43
C TRP A 121 1.55 1.35 23.38
N LYS A 122 0.84 1.83 24.41
CA LYS A 122 1.36 2.79 25.39
C LYS A 122 2.34 2.16 26.38
N GLY A 123 2.08 0.94 26.84
CA GLY A 123 2.81 0.30 27.94
C GLY A 123 3.87 -0.73 27.53
N ARG A 124 3.77 -1.33 26.33
CA ARG A 124 4.67 -2.40 25.88
C ARG A 124 5.49 -2.02 24.65
N CYS A 125 4.91 -1.29 23.70
CA CYS A 125 5.65 -0.85 22.51
C CYS A 125 6.61 0.29 22.84
N ARG A 126 7.85 0.20 22.32
CA ARG A 126 8.91 1.19 22.58
C ARG A 126 9.04 2.15 21.43
N ILE A 127 9.24 3.44 21.71
CA ILE A 127 9.57 4.42 20.65
C ILE A 127 10.86 3.96 19.97
N ALA A 128 10.82 3.89 18.63
CA ALA A 128 11.98 3.56 17.82
C ALA A 128 12.91 4.77 17.68
#